data_AF-A0A350BE25-F1
#
_entry.id   AF-A0A350BE25-F1
#
_cell.length_a   1.000
_cell.length_b   1.000
_cell.length_c   1.000
_cell.angle_alpha   90.00
_cell.angle_beta   90.00
_cell.angle_gamma   90.00
#
_symmetry.space_group_name_H-M   'P 1'
#
loop_
_entity.id
_entity.type
_entity.pdbx_description
1 polymer ?
#
loop_
_entity_poly.entity_id
_entity_poly.type
_entity_poly.pdbx_seq_one_letter_code
_entity_poly.pdbx_strand_id
1 'polypeptide(L)'
;MEDKERLAFLKAMSEVDGISGHEKAVAQLAMKMVEGYADRVEFDNLGSFLAYKDGEKGQPTILLSGHMDEVGFVVHKIEDSGMLRIHPVGGWWGHVLLAQVMTVTTREGKKYTGVIGAQPPHGMSPEMRKQVLEIKDMYLDLGVTNKE
;
A
#
# COMPACT_ATOMS: atom_id res chain seq x y z
N MET A 1 -12.43 7.63 -23.38
CA MET A 1 -12.50 8.16 -22.01
C MET A 1 -12.38 9.67 -22.04
N GLU A 2 -13.42 10.34 -21.56
CA GLU A 2 -13.43 11.79 -21.32
C GLU A 2 -12.55 12.14 -20.10
N ASP A 3 -12.15 13.40 -19.94
CA ASP A 3 -11.22 13.81 -18.87
C ASP A 3 -11.77 13.55 -17.46
N LYS A 4 -13.09 13.69 -17.28
CA LYS A 4 -13.75 13.37 -16.01
C LYS A 4 -13.65 11.88 -15.66
N GLU A 5 -13.78 11.01 -16.66
CA GLU A 5 -13.66 9.56 -16.49
C GLU A 5 -12.22 9.17 -16.17
N ARG A 6 -11.24 9.82 -16.81
CA ARG A 6 -9.80 9.64 -16.52
C ARG A 6 -9.49 10.01 -15.08
N LEU A 7 -9.95 11.17 -14.63
CA LEU A 7 -9.71 11.61 -13.26
C LEU A 7 -10.38 10.67 -12.24
N ALA A 8 -11.60 10.22 -12.52
CA ALA A 8 -12.29 9.24 -11.66
C ALA A 8 -11.54 7.91 -11.59
N PHE A 9 -11.01 7.44 -12.72
CA PHE A 9 -10.21 6.22 -12.76
C PHE A 9 -8.89 6.37 -12.01
N LEU A 10 -8.15 7.46 -12.22
CA LEU A 10 -6.92 7.75 -11.49
C LEU A 10 -7.16 7.83 -9.99
N LYS A 11 -8.23 8.49 -9.56
CA LYS A 11 -8.64 8.55 -8.15
C LYS A 11 -8.88 7.14 -7.60
N ALA A 12 -9.66 6.33 -8.30
CA ALA A 12 -9.94 4.96 -7.88
C ALA A 12 -8.65 4.12 -7.77
N MET A 13 -7.71 4.25 -8.72
CA MET A 13 -6.41 3.57 -8.69
C MET A 13 -5.53 4.06 -7.54
N SER A 14 -5.59 5.33 -7.18
CA SER A 14 -4.78 5.89 -6.08
C SER A 14 -5.35 5.65 -4.68
N GLU A 15 -6.63 5.28 -4.57
CA GLU A 15 -7.33 5.08 -3.28
C GLU A 15 -7.60 3.60 -2.97
N VAL A 16 -7.29 2.70 -3.90
CA VAL A 16 -7.40 1.26 -3.66
C VAL A 16 -6.15 0.79 -2.91
N ASP A 17 -6.35 0.11 -1.78
CA ASP A 17 -5.23 -0.45 -1.02
C ASP A 17 -4.60 -1.62 -1.79
N GLY A 18 -3.27 -1.65 -1.86
CA GLY A 18 -2.53 -2.72 -2.54
C GLY A 18 -1.05 -2.77 -2.24
N ILE A 19 -0.67 -2.96 -0.97
CA ILE A 19 0.74 -3.15 -0.62
C ILE A 19 1.33 -4.39 -1.32
N SER A 20 2.66 -4.48 -1.43
CA SER A 20 3.31 -5.65 -2.02
C SER A 20 2.85 -6.97 -1.36
N GLY A 21 2.41 -7.93 -2.17
CA GLY A 21 1.78 -9.20 -1.79
C GLY A 21 0.27 -9.15 -1.54
N HIS A 22 -0.37 -7.98 -1.63
CA HIS A 22 -1.81 -7.76 -1.43
C HIS A 22 -2.47 -6.97 -2.58
N GLU A 23 -1.97 -7.12 -3.81
CA GLU A 23 -2.30 -6.30 -4.99
C GLU A 23 -3.64 -6.65 -5.64
N LYS A 24 -4.35 -7.68 -5.16
CA LYS A 24 -5.52 -8.26 -5.84
C LYS A 24 -6.60 -7.22 -6.16
N ALA A 25 -6.88 -6.30 -5.25
CA ALA A 25 -7.89 -5.26 -5.46
C ALA A 25 -7.45 -4.27 -6.56
N VAL A 26 -6.18 -3.87 -6.55
CA VAL A 26 -5.59 -2.99 -7.57
C VAL A 26 -5.58 -3.68 -8.93
N ALA A 27 -5.19 -4.96 -8.99
CA ALA A 27 -5.19 -5.75 -10.22
C ALA A 27 -6.58 -5.83 -10.85
N GLN A 28 -7.61 -6.13 -10.06
CA GLN A 28 -9.00 -6.16 -10.53
C GLN A 28 -9.47 -4.81 -11.08
N LEU A 29 -9.04 -3.70 -10.47
CA LEU A 29 -9.37 -2.36 -10.96
C LEU A 29 -8.59 -2.02 -12.23
N ALA A 30 -7.30 -2.31 -12.28
CA ALA A 30 -6.41 -2.06 -13.41
C ALA A 30 -6.82 -2.82 -14.68
N MET A 31 -7.38 -4.03 -14.55
CA MET A 31 -7.92 -4.79 -15.67
C MET A 31 -8.98 -4.04 -16.47
N LYS A 32 -9.74 -3.14 -15.83
CA LYS A 32 -10.75 -2.32 -16.52
C LYS A 32 -10.13 -1.38 -17.56
N MET A 33 -8.85 -1.06 -17.45
CA MET A 33 -8.14 -0.24 -18.45
C MET A 33 -7.91 -0.99 -19.76
N VAL A 34 -7.75 -2.31 -19.70
CA VAL A 34 -7.37 -3.14 -20.85
C VAL A 34 -8.57 -3.85 -21.48
N GLU A 35 -9.71 -3.81 -20.80
CA GLU A 35 -10.97 -4.36 -21.29
C GLU A 35 -11.37 -3.71 -22.62
N GLY A 36 -11.64 -4.53 -23.63
CA GLY A 36 -11.97 -4.08 -24.99
C GLY A 36 -10.76 -3.63 -25.83
N TYR A 37 -9.56 -3.54 -25.25
CA TYR A 37 -8.33 -3.19 -25.97
C TYR A 37 -7.42 -4.40 -26.18
N ALA A 38 -7.29 -5.27 -25.17
CA ALA A 38 -6.48 -6.48 -25.22
C ALA A 38 -7.21 -7.62 -25.94
N ASP A 39 -6.45 -8.42 -26.69
CA ASP A 39 -6.95 -9.60 -27.41
C ASP A 39 -6.98 -10.83 -26.49
N ARG A 40 -6.07 -10.88 -25.50
CA ARG A 40 -6.12 -11.85 -24.38
C ARG A 40 -5.52 -11.26 -23.11
N VAL A 41 -5.96 -11.77 -21.98
CA VAL A 41 -5.41 -11.46 -20.65
C VAL A 41 -5.06 -12.75 -19.94
N GLU A 42 -3.86 -12.81 -19.38
CA GLU A 42 -3.36 -13.93 -18.58
C GLU A 42 -2.96 -13.42 -17.20
N PHE A 43 -2.90 -14.33 -16.22
CA PHE A 43 -2.35 -14.04 -14.91
C PHE A 43 -1.14 -14.92 -14.64
N ASP A 44 -0.15 -14.37 -13.96
CA ASP A 44 0.90 -15.20 -13.36
C ASP A 44 0.44 -15.78 -12.01
N ASN A 45 1.29 -16.62 -11.42
CA ASN A 45 1.01 -17.25 -10.13
C ASN A 45 1.29 -16.34 -8.91
N LEU A 46 1.70 -15.09 -9.13
CA LEU A 46 2.01 -14.12 -8.08
C LEU A 46 0.91 -13.03 -7.95
N GLY A 47 0.12 -12.80 -8.99
CA GLY A 47 -0.97 -11.84 -9.02
C GLY A 47 -0.84 -10.76 -10.10
N SER A 48 0.23 -10.77 -10.90
CA SER A 48 0.35 -9.87 -12.06
C SER A 48 -0.63 -10.32 -13.14
N PHE A 49 -1.20 -9.37 -13.89
CA PHE A 49 -1.91 -9.65 -15.12
C PHE A 49 -1.10 -9.17 -16.33
N LEU A 50 -1.14 -9.94 -17.41
CA LEU A 50 -0.52 -9.63 -18.69
C LEU A 50 -1.61 -9.45 -19.72
N ALA A 51 -1.71 -8.24 -20.26
CA ALA A 51 -2.64 -7.91 -21.33
C ALA A 51 -1.90 -7.89 -22.67
N TYR A 52 -2.35 -8.72 -23.61
CA TYR A 52 -1.71 -8.87 -24.90
C TYR A 52 -2.51 -8.19 -26.00
N LYS A 53 -1.82 -7.46 -26.87
CA LYS A 53 -2.33 -7.00 -28.16
C LYS A 53 -1.52 -7.68 -29.26
N ASP A 54 -2.17 -8.43 -30.12
CA ASP A 54 -1.50 -9.14 -31.21
C ASP A 54 -1.14 -8.14 -32.32
N GLY A 55 0.16 -8.07 -32.62
CA GLY A 55 0.71 -7.32 -33.74
C GLY A 55 0.86 -8.17 -34.99
N GLU A 56 1.45 -7.57 -36.03
CA GLU A 56 1.78 -8.31 -37.25
C GLU A 56 2.85 -9.38 -36.98
N LYS A 57 2.74 -10.51 -37.69
CA LYS A 57 3.70 -11.61 -37.58
C LYS A 57 5.10 -11.15 -37.98
N GLY A 58 6.10 -11.49 -37.16
CA GLY A 58 7.52 -11.18 -37.43
C GLY A 58 7.97 -9.82 -36.91
N GLN A 59 7.08 -9.06 -36.27
CA GLN A 59 7.42 -7.82 -35.57
C GLN A 59 7.96 -8.11 -34.16
N PRO A 60 8.74 -7.18 -33.56
CA PRO A 60 9.22 -7.32 -32.19
C PRO A 60 8.09 -7.22 -31.16
N THR A 61 8.26 -7.91 -30.03
CA THR A 61 7.39 -7.77 -28.86
C THR A 61 7.77 -6.53 -28.06
N ILE A 62 6.79 -5.66 -27.78
CA ILE A 62 6.95 -4.49 -26.92
C ILE A 62 6.32 -4.78 -25.56
N LEU A 63 7.08 -4.62 -24.48
CA LEU A 63 6.59 -4.70 -23.11
C LEU A 63 6.41 -3.30 -22.53
N LEU A 64 5.18 -2.97 -22.16
CA LEU A 64 4.85 -1.81 -21.32
C LEU A 64 4.53 -2.34 -19.93
N SER A 65 5.32 -1.95 -18.93
CA SER A 65 5.19 -2.44 -17.56
C SER A 65 5.02 -1.29 -16.58
N GLY A 66 4.10 -1.47 -15.64
CA GLY A 66 3.93 -0.67 -14.44
C GLY A 66 3.66 -1.62 -13.27
N HIS A 67 4.20 -1.31 -12.09
CA HIS A 67 3.93 -2.10 -10.91
C HIS A 67 2.64 -1.60 -10.23
N MET A 68 1.86 -2.52 -9.66
CA MET A 68 0.57 -2.21 -9.05
C MET A 68 0.68 -1.99 -7.54
N ASP A 69 1.76 -2.50 -6.95
CA ASP A 69 1.96 -2.45 -5.52
C ASP A 69 2.36 -1.06 -5.06
N GLU A 70 1.94 -0.72 -3.85
CA GLU A 70 2.37 0.47 -3.14
C GLU A 70 3.22 0.10 -1.91
N VAL A 71 4.02 1.06 -1.46
CA VAL A 71 4.72 0.93 -0.17
C VAL A 71 3.70 0.97 0.97
N GLY A 72 3.95 0.21 2.02
CA GLY A 72 3.04 0.19 3.16
C GLY A 72 3.61 -0.55 4.37
N PHE A 73 2.73 -1.15 5.17
CA PHE A 73 3.10 -1.78 6.42
C PHE A 73 2.29 -3.05 6.67
N VAL A 74 2.89 -3.98 7.40
CA VAL A 74 2.19 -5.12 8.01
C VAL A 74 2.25 -5.03 9.53
N VAL A 75 1.15 -5.37 10.18
CA VAL A 75 1.10 -5.49 11.64
C VAL A 75 1.76 -6.80 12.04
N HIS A 76 2.76 -6.74 12.92
CA HIS A 76 3.49 -7.93 13.37
C HIS A 76 3.30 -8.24 14.87
N LYS A 77 2.82 -7.27 15.65
CA LYS A 77 2.51 -7.46 17.07
C LYS A 77 1.42 -6.46 17.51
N ILE A 78 0.53 -6.92 18.39
CA ILE A 78 -0.37 -6.07 19.17
C ILE A 78 0.16 -6.07 20.60
N GLU A 79 0.45 -4.89 21.14
CA GLU A 79 0.88 -4.73 22.52
C GLU A 79 -0.30 -4.85 23.49
N ASP A 80 -0.03 -5.13 24.77
CA ASP A 80 -1.07 -5.22 25.80
C ASP A 80 -1.82 -3.89 26.00
N SER A 81 -1.19 -2.78 25.61
CA SER A 81 -1.79 -1.43 25.54
C SER A 81 -2.73 -1.23 24.34
N GLY A 82 -2.79 -2.19 23.41
CA GLY A 82 -3.55 -2.09 22.15
C GLY A 82 -2.79 -1.42 21.00
N MET A 83 -1.56 -0.94 21.23
CA MET A 83 -0.72 -0.35 20.19
C MET A 83 -0.24 -1.40 19.19
N LEU A 84 -0.26 -1.06 17.90
CA LEU A 84 0.18 -1.95 16.83
C LEU A 84 1.64 -1.68 16.46
N ARG A 85 2.46 -2.72 16.45
CA ARG A 85 3.80 -2.65 15.87
C ARG A 85 3.77 -3.02 14.40
N ILE A 86 4.42 -2.18 13.61
CA ILE A 86 4.40 -2.24 12.15
C ILE A 86 5.77 -2.59 11.60
N HIS A 87 5.79 -3.41 10.55
CA HIS A 87 6.97 -3.67 9.73
C HIS A 87 6.77 -3.05 8.35
N PRO A 88 7.75 -2.30 7.83
CA PRO A 88 7.65 -1.71 6.51
C PRO A 88 7.65 -2.78 5.43
N VAL A 89 6.76 -2.63 4.46
CA VAL A 89 6.77 -3.34 3.19
C VAL A 89 7.18 -2.33 2.13
N GLY A 90 8.37 -2.55 1.54
CA GLY A 90 9.03 -1.55 0.70
C GLY A 90 9.89 -0.55 1.47
N GLY A 91 10.46 0.40 0.74
CA GLY A 91 11.38 1.40 1.29
C GLY A 91 10.66 2.61 1.88
N TRP A 92 10.89 2.89 3.16
CA TRP A 92 10.31 4.04 3.86
C TRP A 92 11.37 4.91 4.51
N TRP A 93 11.14 6.23 4.47
CA TRP A 93 11.94 7.19 5.22
C TRP A 93 11.22 7.59 6.51
N GLY A 94 11.81 7.31 7.68
CA GLY A 94 11.15 7.53 8.97
C GLY A 94 10.63 8.96 9.21
N HIS A 95 11.25 9.97 8.60
CA HIS A 95 10.80 11.37 8.71
C HIS A 95 9.39 11.63 8.20
N VAL A 96 8.88 10.83 7.26
CA VAL A 96 7.58 11.08 6.65
C VAL A 96 6.42 10.39 7.38
N LEU A 97 6.69 9.65 8.45
CA LEU A 97 5.72 8.73 9.06
C LEU A 97 4.98 9.28 10.27
N LEU A 98 5.63 10.07 11.12
CA LEU A 98 5.02 10.54 12.36
C LEU A 98 3.77 11.38 12.05
N ALA A 99 2.70 11.14 12.81
CA ALA A 99 1.39 11.79 12.66
C ALA A 99 0.66 11.48 11.33
N GLN A 100 1.12 10.51 10.54
CA GLN A 100 0.37 10.06 9.37
C GLN A 100 -0.81 9.17 9.76
N VAL A 101 -1.91 9.36 9.04
CA VAL A 101 -3.12 8.53 9.16
C VAL A 101 -2.95 7.31 8.26
N MET A 102 -3.23 6.13 8.83
CA MET A 102 -3.13 4.86 8.13
C MET A 102 -4.44 4.09 8.23
N THR A 103 -4.68 3.22 7.26
CA THR A 103 -5.79 2.27 7.27
C THR A 103 -5.24 0.86 7.50
N VAL A 104 -5.75 0.16 8.51
CA VAL A 104 -5.47 -1.24 8.78
C VAL A 104 -6.59 -2.09 8.21
N THR A 105 -6.25 -2.96 7.26
CA THR A 105 -7.19 -3.94 6.70
C THR A 105 -6.94 -5.31 7.34
N THR A 106 -7.97 -5.88 7.96
CA THR A 106 -7.87 -7.22 8.58
C THR A 106 -8.05 -8.33 7.55
N ARG A 107 -7.78 -9.57 7.95
CA ARG A 107 -8.03 -10.77 7.13
C ARG A 107 -9.49 -10.90 6.67
N GLU A 108 -10.43 -10.39 7.46
CA GLU A 108 -11.88 -10.37 7.13
C GLU A 108 -12.27 -9.19 6.23
N GLY A 109 -11.32 -8.32 5.87
CA GLY A 109 -11.56 -7.12 5.08
C GLY A 109 -12.10 -5.93 5.87
N LYS A 110 -12.12 -6.00 7.21
CA LYS A 110 -12.52 -4.85 8.04
C LYS A 110 -11.42 -3.79 8.01
N LYS A 111 -11.81 -2.53 7.91
CA LYS A 111 -10.89 -1.38 7.85
C LYS A 111 -10.99 -0.56 9.14
N TYR A 112 -9.83 -0.25 9.72
CA TYR A 112 -9.71 0.59 10.90
C TYR A 112 -8.72 1.72 10.62
N THR A 113 -9.05 2.92 11.06
CA THR A 113 -8.16 4.08 10.95
C THR A 113 -7.27 4.16 12.18
N GLY A 114 -5.98 4.41 11.96
CA GLY A 114 -5.01 4.67 13.02
C GLY A 114 -4.08 5.82 12.69
N VAL A 115 -3.30 6.25 13.68
CA VAL A 115 -2.30 7.30 13.52
C VAL A 115 -0.94 6.79 13.98
N ILE A 116 0.11 7.04 13.19
CA ILE A 116 1.47 6.67 13.57
C ILE A 116 1.97 7.62 14.67
N GLY A 117 2.32 7.02 15.81
CA GLY A 117 2.90 7.67 16.97
C GLY A 117 4.30 7.14 17.30
N ALA A 118 4.94 7.83 18.23
CA ALA A 118 6.20 7.43 18.85
C ALA A 118 6.24 7.95 20.29
N GLN A 119 7.33 7.69 21.01
CA GLN A 119 7.55 8.31 22.31
C GLN A 119 7.47 9.85 22.18
N PRO A 120 6.86 10.58 23.13
CA PRO A 120 6.78 12.02 23.04
C PRO A 120 8.16 12.69 23.26
N PRO A 121 8.46 13.83 22.59
CA PRO A 121 9.76 14.48 22.67
C PRO A 121 10.21 14.83 24.09
N HIS A 122 9.28 15.26 24.97
CA HIS A 122 9.61 15.61 26.35
C HIS A 122 10.14 14.43 27.18
N GLY A 123 9.86 13.19 26.77
CA GLY A 123 10.39 11.97 27.37
C GLY A 123 11.70 11.48 26.76
N MET A 124 12.17 12.11 25.68
CA MET A 124 13.41 11.74 24.98
C MET A 124 14.63 12.48 25.52
N SER A 125 15.80 11.85 25.42
CA SER A 125 17.08 12.52 25.65
C SER A 125 17.35 13.59 24.58
N PRO A 126 18.19 14.60 24.86
CA PRO A 126 18.59 15.61 23.87
C PRO A 126 19.20 15.03 22.59
N GLU A 127 19.90 13.90 22.69
CA GLU A 127 20.53 13.20 21.56
C GLU A 127 19.48 12.55 20.67
N MET A 128 18.50 11.84 21.25
CA MET A 128 17.42 11.19 20.51
C MET A 128 16.57 12.20 19.73
N ARG A 129 16.32 13.39 20.31
CA ARG A 129 15.55 14.46 19.63
C ARG A 129 16.21 14.99 18.36
N LYS A 130 17.52 14.79 18.20
CA LYS A 130 18.27 15.22 17.00
C LYS A 130 18.35 14.14 15.94
N GLN A 131 17.88 12.93 16.24
CA GLN A 131 17.97 11.78 15.35
C GLN A 131 16.60 11.51 14.71
N VAL A 132 16.66 10.91 13.53
CA VAL A 132 15.48 10.34 12.87
C VAL A 132 15.03 9.16 13.70
N LEU A 133 13.76 9.11 14.07
CA LEU A 133 13.22 7.93 14.71
C LEU A 133 13.22 6.76 13.73
N GLU A 134 13.67 5.61 14.23
CA GLU A 134 13.59 4.37 13.47
C GLU A 134 12.15 3.83 13.51
N ILE A 135 11.72 3.18 12.43
CA ILE A 135 10.34 2.66 12.30
C ILE A 135 10.00 1.67 13.43
N LYS A 136 11.00 0.92 13.92
CA LYS A 136 10.84 -0.02 15.04
C LYS A 136 10.41 0.66 16.35
N ASP A 137 10.74 1.94 16.51
CA ASP A 137 10.42 2.74 17.70
C ASP A 137 9.06 3.45 17.56
N MET A 138 8.42 3.33 16.39
CA MET A 138 7.08 3.82 16.12
C MET A 138 6.02 2.75 16.44
N TYR A 139 4.79 3.20 16.56
CA TYR A 139 3.60 2.36 16.71
C TYR A 139 2.41 3.00 15.98
N LEU A 140 1.43 2.19 15.63
CA LEU A 140 0.16 2.66 15.09
C LEU A 140 -0.91 2.56 16.18
N ASP A 141 -1.52 3.70 16.51
CA ASP A 141 -2.56 3.82 17.53
C ASP A 141 -3.95 3.82 16.87
N LEU A 142 -4.82 2.90 17.31
CA LEU A 142 -6.21 2.79 16.87
C LEU A 142 -7.22 3.44 17.84
N GLY A 143 -6.75 4.03 18.95
CA GLY A 143 -7.60 4.62 19.99
C GLY A 143 -8.22 3.60 20.94
N VAL A 144 -7.60 2.42 21.07
CA VAL A 144 -8.03 1.35 21.97
C VAL A 144 -7.23 1.35 23.28
N THR A 145 -7.75 0.73 24.32
CA THR A 145 -7.14 0.75 25.67
C THR A 145 -6.30 -0.49 25.99
N ASN A 146 -6.47 -1.56 25.23
CA ASN A 146 -5.83 -2.85 25.42
C ASN A 146 -5.88 -3.68 24.13
N LYS A 147 -5.34 -4.90 24.22
CA LYS A 147 -5.21 -5.84 23.11
C LYS A 147 -6.52 -6.54 22.71
N GLU A 148 -7.37 -6.86 23.69
CA GLU A 148 -8.63 -7.61 23.54
C GLU A 148 -9.80 -6.74 23.03
#